data_AF-A0A661A7A2-F1
#
_entry.id   AF-A0A661A7A2-F1
#
_cell.length_a   1.000
_cell.length_b   1.000
_cell.length_c   1.000
_cell.angle_alpha   90.00
_cell.angle_beta   90.00
_cell.angle_gamma   90.00
#
_symmetry.space_group_name_H-M   'P 1'
#
loop_
_entity.id
_entity.type
_entity.pdbx_description
1 polymer ?
#
loop_
_entity_poly.entity_id
_entity_poly.type
_entity_poly.pdbx_seq_one_letter_code
_entity_poly.pdbx_strand_id
1 'polypeptide(L)'
;MRQILAFAAVLLIIPALVLTFQMQNARTGIGTRAGYLDINQPRTLSSTDPALRDPGIPVLCYHYISPRPGPLYVLRVAAAVILNLPTLGEKHFWSLPVGMFEAHLKWLHENGYTTLNAQQVADVMYGRMEAPEKAVCITFDDGERSLLDLGLPLLEKYDMQATLFVVTAHVGQDWKSLDMLDWDELALLQSSGRVSIEAHTHDMHYKVKTKNSGMEPVHRYWAPDEESRGNAAKVASDLRRCRDAIRQNLQLESRMLAWPYGFGNRRLDELARDAGFEATFSLSPGAARPELDTPWHIRRFTITARTTVSLLEQMVGSDIVGDDGLDQARID
;
A
#
# COMPACT_ATOMS: atom_id res chain seq x y z
N MET A 1 -22.91 -45.06 -13.56
CA MET A 1 -24.26 -44.43 -13.71
C MET A 1 -24.80 -43.75 -12.44
N ARG A 2 -24.60 -44.28 -11.23
CA ARG A 2 -25.12 -43.64 -9.99
C ARG A 2 -24.43 -42.31 -9.57
N GLN A 3 -23.20 -42.03 -10.02
CA GLN A 3 -22.50 -40.77 -9.72
C GLN A 3 -22.91 -39.57 -10.60
N ILE A 4 -23.48 -39.82 -11.78
CA ILE A 4 -23.90 -38.75 -12.71
C ILE A 4 -25.25 -38.15 -12.30
N LEU A 5 -26.13 -38.97 -11.69
CA LEU A 5 -27.45 -38.52 -11.22
C LEU A 5 -27.38 -37.63 -9.96
N ALA A 6 -26.36 -37.78 -9.11
CA ALA A 6 -26.13 -36.89 -7.97
C ALA A 6 -25.66 -35.49 -8.40
N PHE A 7 -24.94 -35.39 -9.52
CA PHE A 7 -24.45 -34.12 -10.07
C PHE A 7 -25.59 -33.26 -10.64
N ALA A 8 -26.59 -33.88 -11.27
CA ALA A 8 -27.74 -33.17 -11.85
C ALA A 8 -28.69 -32.59 -10.79
N ALA A 9 -28.84 -33.25 -9.64
CA ALA A 9 -29.70 -32.77 -8.55
C ALA A 9 -29.12 -31.53 -7.83
N VAL A 10 -27.79 -31.43 -7.73
CA VAL A 10 -27.10 -30.27 -7.14
C VAL A 10 -27.18 -29.04 -8.05
N LEU A 11 -27.14 -29.23 -9.38
CA LEU A 11 -27.24 -28.17 -10.38
C LEU A 11 -28.61 -27.46 -10.44
N LEU A 12 -29.68 -28.11 -9.98
CA LEU A 12 -31.04 -27.54 -9.99
C LEU A 12 -31.37 -26.73 -8.72
N ILE A 13 -30.63 -26.92 -7.63
CA ILE A 13 -30.86 -26.22 -6.35
C ILE A 13 -30.10 -24.86 -6.31
N ILE A 14 -29.01 -24.75 -7.08
CA ILE A 14 -28.12 -23.58 -7.12
C ILE A 14 -28.81 -22.30 -7.63
N PRO A 15 -29.62 -22.31 -8.72
CA PRO A 15 -30.26 -21.09 -9.22
C PRO A 15 -31.27 -20.48 -8.24
N ALA A 16 -31.98 -21.31 -7.46
CA ALA A 16 -32.98 -20.87 -6.50
C ALA A 16 -32.36 -20.16 -5.29
N LEU A 17 -31.19 -20.61 -4.83
CA LEU A 17 -30.44 -19.98 -3.74
C LEU A 17 -29.78 -18.65 -4.16
N VAL A 18 -29.27 -18.55 -5.39
CA VAL A 18 -28.69 -17.31 -5.95
C VAL A 18 -29.73 -16.20 -6.04
N LEU A 19 -30.97 -16.52 -6.46
CA LEU A 19 -32.05 -15.54 -6.54
C LEU A 19 -32.47 -15.02 -5.15
N THR A 20 -32.45 -15.88 -4.14
CA THR A 20 -32.81 -15.54 -2.76
C THR A 20 -31.75 -14.62 -2.11
N PHE A 21 -30.47 -14.82 -2.44
CA PHE A 21 -29.36 -14.01 -1.93
C PHE A 21 -29.27 -12.63 -2.61
N GLN A 22 -29.50 -12.54 -3.92
CA GLN A 22 -29.54 -11.26 -4.63
C GLN A 22 -30.68 -10.34 -4.13
N MET A 23 -31.82 -10.91 -3.72
CA MET A 23 -32.92 -10.16 -3.12
C MET A 23 -32.63 -9.65 -1.70
N GLN A 24 -31.71 -10.26 -0.95
CA GLN A 24 -31.30 -9.80 0.38
C GLN A 24 -30.27 -8.66 0.33
N ASN A 25 -29.32 -8.70 -0.62
CA ASN A 25 -28.29 -7.64 -0.75
C ASN A 25 -28.84 -6.32 -1.29
N ALA A 26 -29.95 -6.34 -2.03
CA ALA A 26 -30.61 -5.12 -2.51
C ALA A 26 -31.24 -4.26 -1.37
N ARG A 27 -31.25 -4.75 -0.12
CA ARG A 27 -31.88 -4.06 1.03
C ARG A 27 -30.93 -3.28 1.95
N THR A 28 -29.61 -3.30 1.72
CA THR A 28 -28.64 -2.62 2.61
C THR A 28 -28.10 -1.30 2.06
N GLY A 29 -28.84 -0.67 1.15
CA GLY A 29 -28.52 0.66 0.65
C GLY A 29 -28.37 1.69 1.77
N ILE A 30 -27.13 2.10 2.04
CA ILE A 30 -26.82 3.36 2.72
C ILE A 30 -25.72 4.04 1.93
N GLY A 31 -26.12 5.12 1.25
CA GLY A 31 -25.26 5.99 0.48
C GLY A 31 -24.52 7.01 1.35
N THR A 32 -23.27 7.25 0.95
CA THR A 32 -22.62 8.55 0.71
C THR A 32 -22.61 9.63 1.80
N ARG A 33 -21.39 9.93 2.29
CA ARG A 33 -20.73 11.24 2.14
C ARG A 33 -19.23 11.16 2.52
N ALA A 34 -18.38 11.70 1.65
CA ALA A 34 -16.94 11.95 1.81
C ALA A 34 -16.01 10.73 2.06
N GLY A 35 -15.66 10.02 0.99
CA GLY A 35 -14.27 9.82 0.53
C GLY A 35 -13.15 9.32 1.47
N TYR A 36 -13.43 8.83 2.68
CA TYR A 36 -12.46 8.12 3.51
C TYR A 36 -12.95 6.69 3.75
N LEU A 37 -12.07 5.76 3.42
CA LEU A 37 -12.36 4.34 3.31
C LEU A 37 -12.67 3.70 4.65
N ASP A 38 -13.53 2.69 4.60
CA ASP A 38 -13.68 1.72 5.67
C ASP A 38 -12.29 1.21 6.07
N ILE A 39 -11.90 1.57 7.29
CA ILE A 39 -10.71 1.13 8.03
C ILE A 39 -10.42 -0.37 7.93
N ASN A 40 -11.37 -1.20 7.49
CA ASN A 40 -11.26 -2.64 7.38
C ASN A 40 -10.97 -3.15 5.97
N GLN A 41 -11.14 -2.35 4.91
CA GLN A 41 -10.78 -2.75 3.54
C GLN A 41 -10.24 -1.55 2.75
N PRO A 42 -8.98 -1.60 2.26
CA PRO A 42 -8.48 -0.55 1.38
C PRO A 42 -9.35 -0.44 0.13
N ARG A 43 -9.45 0.78 -0.43
CA ARG A 43 -10.21 1.03 -1.67
C ARG A 43 -9.66 0.15 -2.76
N THR A 44 -10.50 -0.69 -3.33
CA THR A 44 -10.20 -1.21 -4.66
C THR A 44 -10.49 -0.07 -5.65
N LEU A 45 -9.47 0.42 -6.34
CA LEU A 45 -9.64 1.45 -7.36
C LEU A 45 -10.34 0.84 -8.59
N SER A 46 -11.32 1.54 -9.12
CA SER A 46 -11.87 1.25 -10.46
C SER A 46 -11.05 1.98 -11.52
N SER A 47 -11.11 1.53 -12.77
CA SER A 47 -10.41 2.17 -13.89
C SER A 47 -10.85 3.62 -14.18
N THR A 48 -11.98 4.03 -13.61
CA THR A 48 -12.53 5.39 -13.71
C THR A 48 -12.21 6.27 -12.50
N ASP A 49 -11.41 5.78 -11.55
CA ASP A 49 -11.11 6.52 -10.32
C ASP A 49 -10.30 7.78 -10.62
N PRO A 50 -10.73 8.98 -10.17
CA PRO A 50 -10.03 10.23 -10.46
C PRO A 50 -8.60 10.25 -9.92
N ALA A 51 -8.28 9.46 -8.88
CA ALA A 51 -6.92 9.34 -8.35
C ALA A 51 -5.90 8.81 -9.36
N LEU A 52 -6.35 8.07 -10.40
CA LEU A 52 -5.49 7.55 -11.47
C LEU A 52 -5.03 8.65 -12.46
N ARG A 53 -5.62 9.85 -12.38
CA ARG A 53 -5.33 10.97 -13.28
C ARG A 53 -4.55 12.08 -12.59
N ASP A 54 -4.12 11.86 -11.36
CA ASP A 54 -3.36 12.87 -10.65
C ASP A 54 -2.02 13.11 -11.35
N PRO A 55 -1.63 14.38 -11.56
CA PRO A 55 -0.29 14.70 -12.03
C PRO A 55 0.73 14.35 -10.93
N GLY A 56 2.01 14.21 -11.28
CA GLY A 56 3.10 14.02 -10.32
C GLY A 56 3.61 12.59 -10.23
N ILE A 57 4.30 12.25 -9.13
CA ILE A 57 5.04 11.00 -9.00
C ILE A 57 4.15 9.89 -8.44
N PRO A 58 3.85 8.82 -9.20
CA PRO A 58 3.15 7.67 -8.65
C PRO A 58 3.98 7.00 -7.56
N VAL A 59 3.40 6.81 -6.38
CA VAL A 59 4.03 6.07 -5.28
C VAL A 59 3.27 4.76 -5.06
N LEU A 60 3.93 3.63 -5.27
CA LEU A 60 3.35 2.31 -5.20
C LEU A 60 3.68 1.67 -3.84
N CYS A 61 2.67 1.25 -3.09
CA CYS A 61 2.81 0.61 -1.79
C CYS A 61 2.54 -0.90 -1.87
N TYR A 62 3.61 -1.68 -1.87
CA TYR A 62 3.59 -3.13 -1.72
C TYR A 62 3.70 -3.52 -0.24
N HIS A 63 3.36 -4.76 0.10
CA HIS A 63 3.57 -5.31 1.44
C HIS A 63 4.38 -6.60 1.35
N TYR A 64 3.79 -7.68 0.80
CA TYR A 64 4.44 -8.99 0.76
C TYR A 64 4.52 -9.54 -0.66
N ILE A 65 5.56 -10.32 -0.92
CA ILE A 65 5.72 -11.07 -2.17
C ILE A 65 5.51 -12.55 -1.84
N SER A 66 4.55 -13.17 -2.52
CA SER A 66 4.29 -14.60 -2.36
C SER A 66 5.00 -15.41 -3.45
N PRO A 67 5.51 -16.61 -3.15
CA PRO A 67 6.04 -17.50 -4.17
C PRO A 67 4.95 -17.87 -5.18
N ARG A 68 5.35 -18.43 -6.32
CA ARG A 68 4.38 -18.87 -7.34
C ARG A 68 3.35 -19.82 -6.70
N PRO A 69 2.05 -19.51 -6.80
CA PRO A 69 1.05 -20.33 -6.16
C PRO A 69 1.07 -21.75 -6.71
N GLY A 70 1.08 -22.74 -5.81
CA GLY A 70 0.95 -24.14 -6.20
C GLY A 70 -0.40 -24.41 -6.91
N PRO A 71 -0.52 -25.50 -7.70
CA PRO A 71 -1.72 -25.80 -8.49
C PRO A 71 -3.02 -25.81 -7.67
N LEU A 72 -2.93 -26.28 -6.42
CA LEU A 72 -4.06 -26.35 -5.49
C LEU A 72 -4.56 -24.96 -5.04
N TYR A 73 -3.67 -23.98 -4.92
CA TYR A 73 -4.05 -22.60 -4.57
C TYR A 73 -4.77 -21.92 -5.74
N VAL A 74 -4.28 -22.12 -6.97
CA VAL A 74 -4.94 -21.62 -8.19
C VAL A 74 -6.36 -22.16 -8.27
N LEU A 75 -6.56 -23.46 -7.98
CA LEU A 75 -7.89 -24.07 -7.94
C LEU A 75 -8.78 -23.46 -6.85
N ARG A 76 -8.25 -23.18 -5.65
CA ARG A 76 -9.00 -22.55 -4.56
C ARG A 76 -9.39 -21.11 -4.89
N VAL A 77 -8.51 -20.32 -5.49
CA VAL A 77 -8.82 -18.95 -5.92
C VAL A 77 -9.82 -18.96 -7.07
N ALA A 78 -9.65 -19.83 -8.07
CA ALA A 78 -10.62 -20.00 -9.15
C ALA A 78 -11.99 -20.39 -8.59
N ALA A 79 -12.05 -21.32 -7.63
CA ALA A 79 -13.28 -21.68 -6.93
C ALA A 79 -13.86 -20.50 -6.13
N ALA A 80 -13.03 -19.73 -5.43
CA ALA A 80 -13.48 -18.56 -4.67
C ALA A 80 -14.08 -17.47 -5.57
N VAL A 81 -13.48 -17.22 -6.73
CA VAL A 81 -13.96 -16.25 -7.73
C VAL A 81 -15.22 -16.77 -8.43
N ILE A 82 -15.24 -18.03 -8.87
CA ILE A 82 -16.40 -18.64 -9.55
C ILE A 82 -17.59 -18.80 -8.60
N LEU A 83 -17.33 -19.13 -7.33
CA LEU A 83 -18.36 -19.42 -6.34
C LEU A 83 -18.66 -18.23 -5.41
N ASN A 84 -18.04 -17.07 -5.65
CA ASN A 84 -18.15 -15.85 -4.86
C ASN A 84 -18.01 -16.09 -3.33
N LEU A 85 -17.08 -16.97 -2.95
CA LEU A 85 -16.84 -17.34 -1.55
C LEU A 85 -15.93 -16.32 -0.86
N PRO A 86 -16.21 -15.90 0.39
CA PRO A 86 -15.38 -14.95 1.13
C PRO A 86 -14.11 -15.67 1.63
N THR A 87 -13.08 -15.80 0.80
CA THR A 87 -11.95 -16.68 1.12
C THR A 87 -10.59 -16.16 0.65
N LEU A 88 -10.29 -14.90 0.92
CA LEU A 88 -8.90 -14.46 1.02
C LEU A 88 -8.69 -13.91 2.42
N GLY A 89 -7.88 -14.60 3.23
CA GLY A 89 -7.41 -14.05 4.51
C GLY A 89 -6.58 -12.78 4.28
N GLU A 90 -6.50 -11.89 5.28
CA GLU A 90 -5.83 -10.58 5.14
C GLU A 90 -4.45 -10.68 4.49
N LYS A 91 -3.59 -11.63 4.90
CA LYS A 91 -2.26 -11.85 4.30
C LYS A 91 -2.32 -12.07 2.78
N HIS A 92 -3.30 -12.81 2.28
CA HIS A 92 -3.43 -13.09 0.84
C HIS A 92 -3.87 -11.86 0.05
N PHE A 93 -4.56 -10.92 0.67
CA PHE A 93 -4.98 -9.69 0.01
C PHE A 93 -3.77 -8.76 -0.23
N TRP A 94 -2.87 -8.67 0.76
CA TRP A 94 -1.66 -7.83 0.73
C TRP A 94 -0.45 -8.50 0.05
N SER A 95 -0.54 -9.80 -0.25
CA SER A 95 0.53 -10.55 -0.92
C SER A 95 0.38 -10.51 -2.44
N LEU A 96 1.38 -10.00 -3.15
CA LEU A 96 1.45 -10.07 -4.61
C LEU A 96 2.26 -11.32 -5.04
N PRO A 97 1.79 -12.15 -5.97
CA PRO A 97 2.62 -13.24 -6.50
C PRO A 97 3.90 -12.71 -7.15
N VAL A 98 5.03 -13.38 -6.92
CA VAL A 98 6.36 -12.98 -7.44
C VAL A 98 6.37 -12.79 -8.95
N GLY A 99 5.63 -13.62 -9.70
CA GLY A 99 5.51 -13.47 -11.14
C GLY A 99 4.77 -12.20 -11.57
N MET A 100 3.82 -11.72 -10.76
CA MET A 100 3.14 -10.44 -11.01
C MET A 100 4.02 -9.26 -10.60
N PHE A 101 4.75 -9.38 -9.49
CA PHE A 101 5.74 -8.36 -9.11
C PHE A 101 6.81 -8.19 -10.19
N GLU A 102 7.36 -9.30 -10.70
CA GLU A 102 8.27 -9.28 -11.86
C GLU A 102 7.64 -8.63 -13.09
N ALA A 103 6.36 -8.93 -13.38
CA ALA A 103 5.66 -8.32 -14.50
C ALA A 103 5.50 -6.79 -14.34
N HIS A 104 5.27 -6.31 -13.11
CA HIS A 104 5.23 -4.88 -12.81
C HIS A 104 6.58 -4.21 -13.08
N LEU A 105 7.67 -4.74 -12.53
CA LEU A 105 9.01 -4.18 -12.72
C LEU A 105 9.44 -4.23 -14.19
N LYS A 106 9.17 -5.34 -14.88
CA LYS A 106 9.45 -5.49 -16.31
C LYS A 106 8.73 -4.43 -17.14
N TRP A 107 7.43 -4.23 -16.89
CA TRP A 107 6.65 -3.24 -17.62
C TRP A 107 7.18 -1.81 -17.36
N LEU A 108 7.45 -1.46 -16.11
CA LEU A 108 8.04 -0.15 -15.76
C LEU A 108 9.38 0.06 -16.47
N HIS A 109 10.24 -0.96 -16.48
CA HIS A 109 11.56 -0.91 -17.11
C HIS A 109 11.45 -0.72 -18.63
N GLU A 110 10.64 -1.54 -19.30
CA GLU A 110 10.42 -1.47 -20.75
C GLU A 110 9.76 -0.17 -21.20
N ASN A 111 8.98 0.49 -20.32
CA ASN A 111 8.36 1.77 -20.60
C ASN A 111 9.21 2.98 -20.16
N GLY A 112 10.45 2.76 -19.71
CA GLY A 112 11.42 3.81 -19.42
C GLY A 112 11.23 4.51 -18.07
N TYR A 113 10.54 3.89 -17.11
CA TYR A 113 10.37 4.46 -15.78
C TYR A 113 11.66 4.38 -14.96
N THR A 114 11.98 5.48 -14.29
CA THR A 114 13.07 5.59 -13.32
C THR A 114 12.49 5.55 -11.91
N THR A 115 12.98 4.63 -11.09
CA THR A 115 12.55 4.53 -9.69
C THR A 115 13.20 5.61 -8.82
N LEU A 116 12.42 6.27 -7.98
CA LEU A 116 12.86 7.15 -6.89
C LEU A 116 12.66 6.45 -5.53
N ASN A 117 13.53 6.73 -4.56
CA ASN A 117 13.30 6.37 -3.17
C ASN A 117 12.43 7.42 -2.44
N ALA A 118 11.98 7.12 -1.22
CA ALA A 118 11.08 8.00 -0.47
C ALA A 118 11.69 9.39 -0.18
N GLN A 119 12.99 9.45 0.13
CA GLN A 119 13.68 10.73 0.34
C GLN A 119 13.72 11.57 -0.94
N GLN A 120 13.98 10.95 -2.09
CA GLN A 120 13.95 11.66 -3.39
C GLN A 120 12.55 12.16 -3.74
N VAL A 121 11.49 11.39 -3.44
CA VAL A 121 10.11 11.89 -3.58
C VAL A 121 9.89 13.09 -2.67
N ALA A 122 10.32 13.04 -1.41
CA ALA A 122 10.23 14.18 -0.50
C ALA A 122 10.99 15.40 -1.03
N ASP A 123 12.20 15.20 -1.56
CA ASP A 123 13.01 16.28 -2.13
C ASP A 123 12.35 16.92 -3.35
N VAL A 124 11.66 16.13 -4.20
CA VAL A 124 10.82 16.68 -5.27
C VAL A 124 9.64 17.48 -4.70
N MET A 125 8.95 16.95 -3.68
CA MET A 125 7.85 17.66 -3.00
C MET A 125 8.31 18.99 -2.38
N TYR A 126 9.57 19.08 -1.96
CA TYR A 126 10.18 20.30 -1.44
C TYR A 126 10.79 21.21 -2.52
N GLY A 127 10.78 20.82 -3.80
CA GLY A 127 11.44 21.56 -4.88
C GLY A 127 12.98 21.55 -4.79
N ARG A 128 13.56 20.59 -4.05
CA ARG A 128 15.02 20.40 -3.91
C ARG A 128 15.60 19.53 -5.03
N MET A 129 14.75 18.79 -5.72
CA MET A 129 15.09 17.89 -6.83
C MET A 129 14.02 18.00 -7.92
N GLU A 130 14.45 17.98 -9.18
CA GLU A 130 13.54 17.80 -10.31
C GLU A 130 13.29 16.30 -10.52
N ALA A 131 12.04 15.92 -10.74
CA ALA A 131 11.69 14.54 -11.03
C ALA A 131 12.05 14.18 -12.49
N PRO A 132 12.57 12.97 -12.75
CA PRO A 132 12.58 12.41 -14.10
C PRO A 132 11.18 12.41 -14.72
N GLU A 133 11.09 12.58 -16.04
CA GLU A 133 9.81 12.61 -16.77
C GLU A 133 8.94 11.37 -16.47
N LYS A 134 9.56 10.19 -16.41
CA LYS A 134 8.91 8.93 -16.01
C LYS A 134 9.37 8.46 -14.64
N ALA A 135 9.15 9.27 -13.61
CA ALA A 135 9.44 8.90 -12.24
C ALA A 135 8.36 7.95 -11.66
N VAL A 136 8.78 6.98 -10.85
CA VAL A 136 7.88 6.16 -10.02
C VAL A 136 8.57 5.87 -8.70
N CYS A 137 7.85 5.80 -7.58
CA CYS A 137 8.40 5.37 -6.30
C CYS A 137 7.83 4.02 -5.91
N ILE A 138 8.70 3.08 -5.54
CA ILE A 138 8.32 1.75 -5.07
C ILE A 138 8.58 1.69 -3.57
N THR A 139 7.55 1.37 -2.80
CA THR A 139 7.62 1.26 -1.35
C THR A 139 7.11 -0.11 -0.89
N PHE A 140 7.72 -0.64 0.16
CA PHE A 140 7.28 -1.82 0.90
C PHE A 140 7.04 -1.42 2.35
N ASP A 141 5.98 -1.93 2.95
CA ASP A 141 5.67 -1.71 4.37
C ASP A 141 5.96 -2.98 5.21
N ASP A 142 5.95 -2.81 6.53
CA ASP A 142 6.13 -3.81 7.59
C ASP A 142 7.54 -4.34 7.84
N GLY A 143 8.27 -4.77 6.81
CA GLY A 143 9.60 -5.40 6.96
C GLY A 143 9.61 -6.92 6.86
N GLU A 144 8.74 -7.50 6.04
CA GLU A 144 8.66 -8.96 5.86
C GLU A 144 9.75 -9.50 4.91
N ARG A 145 10.24 -10.70 5.21
CA ARG A 145 11.42 -11.34 4.58
C ARG A 145 11.33 -11.52 3.07
N SER A 146 10.13 -11.63 2.49
CA SER A 146 9.94 -11.84 1.05
C SER A 146 10.53 -10.72 0.19
N LEU A 147 10.68 -9.50 0.72
CA LEU A 147 11.39 -8.45 -0.01
C LEU A 147 12.85 -8.83 -0.25
N LEU A 148 13.53 -9.42 0.74
CA LEU A 148 14.90 -9.89 0.59
C LEU A 148 14.97 -11.09 -0.36
N ASP A 149 14.14 -12.11 -0.12
CA ASP A 149 14.24 -13.39 -0.84
C ASP A 149 13.76 -13.31 -2.30
N LEU A 150 12.71 -12.54 -2.56
CA LEU A 150 12.01 -12.51 -3.85
C LEU A 150 12.05 -11.14 -4.52
N GLY A 151 12.07 -10.07 -3.72
CA GLY A 151 12.02 -8.70 -4.24
C GLY A 151 13.38 -8.18 -4.71
N LEU A 152 14.40 -8.28 -3.87
CA LEU A 152 15.74 -7.75 -4.13
C LEU A 152 16.35 -8.30 -5.44
N PRO A 153 16.34 -9.62 -5.72
CA PRO A 153 16.88 -10.13 -6.98
C PRO A 153 16.17 -9.55 -8.23
N LEU A 154 14.88 -9.23 -8.11
CA LEU A 154 14.13 -8.62 -9.21
C LEU A 154 14.41 -7.12 -9.34
N LEU A 155 14.55 -6.39 -8.22
CA LEU A 155 15.00 -5.00 -8.22
C LEU A 155 16.37 -4.86 -8.89
N GLU A 156 17.31 -5.74 -8.57
CA GLU A 156 18.63 -5.79 -9.23
C GLU A 156 18.53 -6.11 -10.72
N LYS A 157 17.71 -7.12 -11.09
CA LYS A 157 17.51 -7.53 -12.49
C LYS A 157 17.00 -6.40 -13.38
N TYR A 158 16.12 -5.54 -12.87
CA TYR A 158 15.50 -4.45 -13.64
C TYR A 158 16.14 -3.08 -13.38
N ASP A 159 17.26 -3.03 -12.64
CA ASP A 159 17.98 -1.81 -12.27
C ASP A 159 17.10 -0.79 -11.51
N MET A 160 16.27 -1.29 -10.60
CA MET A 160 15.27 -0.50 -9.87
C MET A 160 15.58 -0.42 -8.38
N GLN A 161 15.12 0.65 -7.74
CA GLN A 161 15.20 0.85 -6.30
C GLN A 161 13.83 0.92 -5.63
N ALA A 162 13.80 0.66 -4.32
CA ALA A 162 12.62 0.73 -3.47
C ALA A 162 12.96 1.32 -2.10
N THR A 163 11.93 1.70 -1.34
CA THR A 163 12.05 2.04 0.09
C THR A 163 11.26 1.03 0.93
N LEU A 164 11.86 0.52 2.00
CA LEU A 164 11.20 -0.33 2.98
C LEU A 164 10.91 0.48 4.26
N PHE A 165 9.65 0.57 4.66
CA PHE A 165 9.23 1.14 5.93
C PHE A 165 9.07 0.03 6.98
N VAL A 166 9.89 0.04 8.04
CA VAL A 166 9.97 -1.06 9.02
C VAL A 166 9.28 -0.75 10.35
N VAL A 167 8.56 -1.73 10.90
CA VAL A 167 8.02 -1.67 12.27
C VAL A 167 9.09 -2.21 13.23
N THR A 168 9.86 -1.32 13.86
CA THR A 168 11.12 -1.70 14.51
C THR A 168 10.97 -2.62 15.73
N ALA A 169 9.81 -2.65 16.39
CA ALA A 169 9.57 -3.57 17.50
C ALA A 169 9.35 -5.02 17.07
N HIS A 170 9.23 -5.30 15.76
CA HIS A 170 8.99 -6.64 15.22
C HIS A 170 10.14 -7.18 14.35
N VAL A 171 11.24 -6.42 14.23
CA VAL A 171 12.45 -6.87 13.51
C VAL A 171 12.99 -8.14 14.17
N GLY A 172 13.29 -9.15 13.35
CA GLY A 172 13.80 -10.46 13.77
C GLY A 172 12.80 -11.34 14.54
N GLN A 173 11.50 -11.08 14.41
CA GLN A 173 10.44 -11.83 15.10
C GLN A 173 9.45 -12.47 14.14
N ASP A 174 8.77 -13.52 14.61
CA ASP A 174 7.52 -13.97 14.00
C ASP A 174 6.37 -13.03 14.42
N TRP A 175 5.85 -12.25 13.49
CA TRP A 175 4.77 -11.29 13.76
C TRP A 175 3.55 -11.55 12.88
N LYS A 176 2.41 -11.93 13.48
CA LYS A 176 1.16 -12.23 12.74
C LYS A 176 1.35 -13.30 11.64
N SER A 177 2.19 -14.30 11.89
CA SER A 177 2.56 -15.34 10.90
C SER A 177 3.30 -14.79 9.68
N LEU A 178 4.02 -13.69 9.87
CA LEU A 178 4.99 -13.11 8.96
C LEU A 178 6.39 -13.33 9.57
N ASP A 179 7.33 -13.72 8.72
CA ASP A 179 8.73 -13.82 9.07
C ASP A 179 9.36 -12.46 8.80
N MET A 180 9.71 -11.75 9.86
CA MET A 180 10.20 -10.38 9.77
C MET A 180 11.71 -10.38 9.63
N LEU A 181 12.23 -9.53 8.74
CA LEU A 181 13.66 -9.33 8.55
C LEU A 181 14.33 -8.99 9.88
N ASP A 182 15.51 -9.55 10.12
CA ASP A 182 16.38 -9.11 11.22
C ASP A 182 17.26 -7.91 10.82
N TRP A 183 18.07 -7.40 11.76
CA TRP A 183 18.91 -6.24 11.52
C TRP A 183 20.05 -6.49 10.52
N ASP A 184 20.60 -7.71 10.49
CA ASP A 184 21.67 -8.06 9.54
C ASP A 184 21.10 -8.13 8.12
N GLU A 185 19.89 -8.63 7.97
CA GLU A 185 19.16 -8.70 6.70
C GLU A 185 18.71 -7.32 6.20
N LEU A 186 18.29 -6.43 7.10
CA LEU A 186 18.05 -5.02 6.77
C LEU A 186 19.35 -4.33 6.33
N ALA A 187 20.49 -4.64 6.95
CA ALA A 187 21.79 -4.12 6.52
C ALA A 187 22.18 -4.67 5.14
N LEU A 188 21.88 -5.94 4.84
CA LEU A 188 22.07 -6.53 3.50
C LEU A 188 21.24 -5.78 2.45
N LEU A 189 19.95 -5.57 2.70
CA LEU A 189 19.06 -4.80 1.84
C LEU A 189 19.61 -3.38 1.59
N GLN A 190 20.07 -2.69 2.64
CA GLN A 190 20.68 -1.37 2.52
C GLN A 190 21.96 -1.40 1.67
N SER A 191 22.84 -2.37 1.93
CA SER A 191 24.15 -2.48 1.26
C SER A 191 24.05 -2.84 -0.24
N SER A 192 22.92 -3.40 -0.67
CA SER A 192 22.65 -3.68 -2.10
C SER A 192 22.59 -2.42 -2.97
N GLY A 193 22.35 -1.26 -2.36
CA GLY A 193 22.06 -0.01 -3.08
C GLY A 193 20.70 0.02 -3.77
N ARG A 194 19.84 -1.01 -3.59
CA ARG A 194 18.51 -1.10 -4.18
C ARG A 194 17.39 -0.76 -3.20
N VAL A 195 17.59 -0.95 -1.89
CA VAL A 195 16.55 -0.73 -0.89
C VAL A 195 17.03 0.26 0.17
N SER A 196 16.26 1.34 0.35
CA SER A 196 16.46 2.27 1.48
C SER A 196 15.57 1.89 2.66
N ILE A 197 16.08 1.97 3.89
CA ILE A 197 15.32 1.61 5.11
C ILE A 197 14.79 2.86 5.82
N GLU A 198 13.50 2.90 6.10
CA GLU A 198 12.77 4.02 6.72
C GLU A 198 11.74 3.56 7.76
N ALA A 199 11.08 4.48 8.46
CA ALA A 199 10.27 4.17 9.64
C ALA A 199 8.81 3.81 9.33
N HIS A 200 8.29 2.80 10.04
CA HIS A 200 6.86 2.47 10.10
C HIS A 200 6.32 2.42 11.55
N THR A 201 6.78 3.35 12.40
CA THR A 201 6.62 3.36 13.87
C THR A 201 7.43 2.27 14.57
N HIS A 202 7.51 2.34 15.91
CA HIS A 202 8.20 1.31 16.69
C HIS A 202 7.25 0.16 17.01
N ASP A 203 6.19 0.43 17.79
CA ASP A 203 5.22 -0.58 18.22
C ASP A 203 3.79 0.01 18.16
N MET A 204 3.45 0.71 17.07
CA MET A 204 2.11 1.30 16.87
C MET A 204 1.36 0.74 15.66
N HIS A 205 1.82 -0.39 15.10
CA HIS A 205 1.14 -1.06 13.98
C HIS A 205 0.02 -2.03 14.45
N TYR A 206 -0.92 -1.48 15.22
CA TYR A 206 -2.12 -2.18 15.66
C TYR A 206 -3.32 -1.23 15.81
N LYS A 207 -4.52 -1.80 15.89
CA LYS A 207 -5.77 -1.07 16.08
C LYS A 207 -6.35 -1.32 17.46
N VAL A 208 -7.03 -0.32 18.01
CA VAL A 208 -7.75 -0.38 19.29
C VAL A 208 -9.24 -0.17 19.06
N LYS A 209 -10.06 -0.83 19.87
CA LYS A 209 -11.51 -0.66 19.80
C LYS A 209 -11.92 0.64 20.49
N THR A 210 -12.66 1.49 19.79
CA THR A 210 -13.21 2.74 20.32
C THR A 210 -14.71 2.62 20.54
N LYS A 211 -15.27 3.54 21.34
CA LYS A 211 -16.70 3.56 21.64
C LYS A 211 -17.57 4.01 20.44
N ASN A 212 -17.02 4.84 19.55
CA ASN A 212 -17.81 5.59 18.55
C ASN A 212 -17.47 5.26 17.09
N SER A 213 -16.36 4.58 16.80
CA SER A 213 -15.83 4.41 15.43
C SER A 213 -15.37 2.98 15.11
N GLY A 214 -15.62 2.02 16.00
CA GLY A 214 -15.21 0.63 15.79
C GLY A 214 -13.74 0.41 16.14
N MET A 215 -12.88 0.19 15.15
CA MET A 215 -11.44 -0.08 15.33
C MET A 215 -10.61 1.10 14.80
N GLU A 216 -9.81 1.75 15.62
CA GLU A 216 -8.96 2.85 15.17
C GLU A 216 -7.47 2.50 15.29
N PRO A 217 -6.61 3.00 14.37
CA PRO A 217 -5.17 2.94 14.55
C PRO A 217 -4.74 3.56 15.89
N VAL A 218 -3.89 2.86 16.62
CA VAL A 218 -3.56 3.24 18.00
C VAL A 218 -2.90 4.61 18.11
N HIS A 219 -2.09 5.01 17.14
CA HIS A 219 -1.45 6.32 17.12
C HIS A 219 -2.47 7.46 16.97
N ARG A 220 -3.52 7.26 16.18
CA ARG A 220 -4.66 8.20 16.09
C ARG A 220 -5.50 8.22 17.36
N TYR A 221 -5.68 7.08 18.02
CA TYR A 221 -6.36 7.04 19.31
C TYR A 221 -5.59 7.82 20.38
N TRP A 222 -4.26 7.74 20.38
CA TRP A 222 -3.42 8.47 21.34
C TRP A 222 -3.21 9.94 20.97
N ALA A 223 -3.29 10.33 19.71
CA ALA A 223 -3.16 11.72 19.27
C ALA A 223 -4.21 12.07 18.19
N PRO A 224 -5.50 12.18 18.57
CA PRO A 224 -6.58 12.38 17.60
C PRO A 224 -6.60 13.80 17.02
N ASP A 225 -6.29 14.81 17.83
CA ASP A 225 -6.23 16.23 17.48
C ASP A 225 -5.43 17.02 18.55
N GLU A 226 -5.30 18.34 18.37
CA GLU A 226 -4.58 19.25 19.28
C GLU A 226 -5.32 19.51 20.61
N GLU A 227 -6.65 19.45 20.63
CA GLU A 227 -7.49 19.86 21.76
C GLU A 227 -7.81 18.70 22.73
N SER A 228 -7.69 17.46 22.23
CA SER A 228 -8.06 16.24 22.91
C SER A 228 -7.05 15.84 24.00
N ARG A 229 -7.57 15.24 25.08
CA ARG A 229 -6.79 14.63 26.19
C ARG A 229 -6.13 13.30 25.80
N GLY A 230 -5.67 13.17 24.56
CA GLY A 230 -4.88 12.03 24.12
C GLY A 230 -3.55 11.93 24.87
N ASN A 231 -2.77 10.89 24.56
CA ASN A 231 -1.40 10.76 25.06
C ASN A 231 -0.40 10.92 23.90
N ALA A 232 -0.30 12.13 23.37
CA ALA A 232 0.65 12.50 22.30
C ALA A 232 2.11 12.16 22.68
N ALA A 233 2.45 12.21 23.97
CA ALA A 233 3.77 11.82 24.47
C ALA A 233 4.11 10.35 24.21
N LYS A 234 3.12 9.44 24.22
CA LYS A 234 3.33 8.04 23.83
C LYS A 234 3.70 7.92 22.36
N VAL A 235 2.99 8.64 21.48
CA VAL A 235 3.29 8.64 20.04
C VAL A 235 4.67 9.23 19.79
N ALA A 236 4.99 10.38 20.37
CA ALA A 236 6.30 11.00 20.23
C ALA A 236 7.46 10.08 20.73
N SER A 237 7.23 9.37 21.84
CA SER A 237 8.19 8.40 22.37
C SER A 237 8.37 7.19 21.44
N ASP A 238 7.28 6.69 20.85
CA ASP A 238 7.32 5.60 19.88
C ASP A 238 8.10 5.97 18.61
N LEU A 239 7.82 7.16 18.06
CA LEU A 239 8.52 7.70 16.89
C LEU A 239 10.01 7.85 17.12
N ARG A 240 10.42 8.39 18.28
CA ARG A 240 11.85 8.48 18.64
C ARG A 240 12.50 7.10 18.79
N ARG A 241 11.84 6.16 19.48
CA ARG A 241 12.34 4.78 19.60
C ARG A 241 12.55 4.10 18.26
N CYS A 242 11.64 4.35 17.30
CA CYS A 242 11.78 3.83 15.94
C CYS A 242 13.06 4.35 15.26
N ARG A 243 13.25 5.68 15.27
CA ARG A 243 14.45 6.30 14.69
C ARG A 243 15.73 5.86 15.40
N ASP A 244 15.70 5.78 16.73
CA ASP A 244 16.84 5.35 17.55
C ASP A 244 17.21 3.90 17.25
N ALA A 245 16.24 2.99 17.09
CA ALA A 245 16.47 1.61 16.72
C ALA A 245 17.12 1.50 15.33
N ILE A 246 16.63 2.23 14.32
CA ILE A 246 17.24 2.25 12.98
C ILE A 246 18.67 2.81 13.05
N ARG A 247 18.88 3.91 13.76
CA ARG A 247 20.20 4.53 13.92
C ARG A 247 21.20 3.59 14.59
N GLN A 248 20.82 2.96 15.69
CA GLN A 248 21.73 2.12 16.47
C GLN A 248 22.14 0.86 15.70
N ASN A 249 21.22 0.23 14.97
CA ASN A 249 21.48 -1.04 14.31
C ASN A 249 22.02 -0.88 12.88
N LEU A 250 21.61 0.16 12.14
CA LEU A 250 21.98 0.34 10.73
C LEU A 250 22.92 1.53 10.49
N GLN A 251 23.17 2.36 11.50
CA GLN A 251 23.94 3.61 11.35
C GLN A 251 23.32 4.57 10.31
N LEU A 252 21.99 4.55 10.19
CA LEU A 252 21.21 5.39 9.28
C LEU A 252 20.34 6.38 10.05
N GLU A 253 20.13 7.56 9.49
CA GLU A 253 19.10 8.48 9.97
C GLU A 253 17.82 8.25 9.17
N SER A 254 16.83 7.59 9.78
CA SER A 254 15.50 7.53 9.17
C SER A 254 14.84 8.92 9.23
N ARG A 255 14.40 9.38 8.07
CA ARG A 255 13.81 10.71 7.84
C ARG A 255 12.41 10.64 7.26
N MET A 256 12.02 9.49 6.72
CA MET A 256 10.70 9.25 6.16
C MET A 256 9.88 8.37 7.10
N LEU A 257 8.58 8.64 7.19
CA LEU A 257 7.65 7.85 7.99
C LEU A 257 6.43 7.46 7.16
N ALA A 258 6.18 6.18 6.95
CA ALA A 258 4.86 5.73 6.52
C ALA A 258 3.96 5.54 7.75
N TRP A 259 2.76 6.12 7.75
CA TRP A 259 1.80 5.89 8.83
C TRP A 259 1.19 4.50 8.70
N PRO A 260 1.16 3.68 9.78
CA PRO A 260 0.44 2.41 9.79
C PRO A 260 -0.99 2.59 9.32
N TYR A 261 -1.42 1.71 8.42
CA TYR A 261 -2.74 1.75 7.77
C TYR A 261 -3.00 3.02 6.94
N GLY A 262 -1.99 3.85 6.68
CA GLY A 262 -2.08 5.09 5.92
C GLY A 262 -2.73 6.27 6.65
N PHE A 263 -3.04 6.13 7.94
CA PHE A 263 -3.81 7.12 8.68
C PHE A 263 -2.94 8.01 9.56
N GLY A 264 -2.51 9.15 9.05
CA GLY A 264 -2.01 10.27 9.86
C GLY A 264 -3.12 11.28 10.22
N ASN A 265 -2.71 12.37 10.86
CA ASN A 265 -3.45 13.63 10.94
C ASN A 265 -2.44 14.75 11.19
N ARG A 266 -2.89 16.01 11.14
CA ARG A 266 -2.02 17.18 11.41
C ARG A 266 -1.24 17.06 12.72
N ARG A 267 -1.90 16.61 13.80
CA ARG A 267 -1.26 16.46 15.11
C ARG A 267 -0.14 15.42 15.08
N LEU A 268 -0.35 14.32 14.38
CA LEU A 268 0.62 13.25 14.20
C LEU A 268 1.81 13.72 13.36
N ASP A 269 1.57 14.51 12.31
CA ASP A 269 2.65 15.09 11.48
C ASP A 269 3.50 16.08 12.27
N GLU A 270 2.92 16.87 13.16
CA GLU A 270 3.67 17.73 14.09
C GLU A 270 4.59 16.88 14.99
N LEU A 271 4.06 15.81 15.58
CA LEU A 271 4.85 14.90 16.41
C LEU A 271 5.95 14.19 15.61
N ALA A 272 5.69 13.86 14.34
CA ALA A 272 6.69 13.29 13.44
C ALA A 272 7.79 14.30 13.11
N ARG A 273 7.43 15.56 12.82
CA ARG A 273 8.39 16.65 12.62
C ARG A 273 9.25 16.87 13.85
N ASP A 274 8.65 16.94 15.03
CA ASP A 274 9.37 17.10 16.31
C ASP A 274 10.28 15.91 16.61
N ALA A 275 9.92 14.71 16.14
CA ALA A 275 10.76 13.52 16.23
C ALA A 275 11.90 13.51 15.19
N GLY A 276 11.94 14.45 14.24
CA GLY A 276 12.98 14.61 13.23
C GLY A 276 12.71 13.91 11.90
N PHE A 277 11.45 13.57 11.60
CA PHE A 277 11.05 13.18 10.25
C PHE A 277 10.90 14.42 9.35
N GLU A 278 11.19 14.26 8.06
CA GLU A 278 11.05 15.31 7.05
C GLU A 278 9.77 15.14 6.22
N ALA A 279 9.26 13.92 6.05
CA ALA A 279 8.03 13.67 5.28
C ALA A 279 7.25 12.47 5.83
N THR A 280 5.94 12.45 5.60
CA THR A 280 5.06 11.34 5.97
C THR A 280 4.31 10.78 4.77
N PHE A 281 4.12 9.47 4.73
CA PHE A 281 3.43 8.74 3.67
C PHE A 281 2.12 8.15 4.17
N SER A 282 1.09 8.21 3.34
CA SER A 282 -0.26 7.73 3.60
C SER A 282 -0.64 6.58 2.65
N LEU A 283 -1.87 6.07 2.75
CA LEU A 283 -2.48 5.18 1.75
C LEU A 283 -3.65 5.87 1.03
N SER A 284 -3.67 7.20 1.04
CA SER A 284 -4.58 7.97 0.20
C SER A 284 -4.22 7.70 -1.26
N PRO A 285 -5.14 7.16 -2.09
CA PRO A 285 -4.83 6.87 -3.48
C PRO A 285 -4.49 8.14 -4.27
N GLY A 286 -3.46 8.05 -5.13
CA GLY A 286 -3.03 9.12 -6.02
C GLY A 286 -1.52 9.27 -6.08
N ALA A 287 -1.06 10.05 -7.05
CA ALA A 287 0.35 10.45 -7.19
C ALA A 287 0.74 11.54 -6.19
N ALA A 288 2.02 11.63 -5.86
CA ALA A 288 2.59 12.75 -5.11
C ALA A 288 2.67 13.99 -6.02
N ARG A 289 1.91 15.04 -5.70
CA ARG A 289 1.82 16.26 -6.51
C ARG A 289 2.70 17.38 -5.94
N PRO A 290 3.98 17.52 -6.36
CA PRO A 290 4.76 18.72 -6.05
C PRO A 290 3.95 19.92 -6.53
N GLU A 291 3.80 20.97 -5.72
CA GLU A 291 2.92 22.16 -5.90
C GLU A 291 1.49 22.05 -5.33
N LEU A 292 0.84 20.88 -5.35
CA LEU A 292 -0.55 20.77 -4.88
C LEU A 292 -0.66 20.09 -3.51
N ASP A 293 0.26 19.19 -3.21
CA ASP A 293 0.28 18.44 -1.95
C ASP A 293 1.42 18.93 -1.05
N THR A 294 1.30 18.67 0.25
CA THR A 294 2.39 18.89 1.20
C THR A 294 3.25 17.63 1.29
N PRO A 295 4.52 17.72 1.75
CA PRO A 295 5.35 16.54 2.03
C PRO A 295 4.88 15.74 3.27
N TRP A 296 3.79 16.18 3.90
CA TRP A 296 3.08 15.45 4.94
C TRP A 296 1.85 14.79 4.32
N HIS A 297 1.67 13.49 4.53
CA HIS A 297 0.68 12.65 3.86
C HIS A 297 0.85 12.47 2.34
N ILE A 298 2.08 12.25 1.89
CA ILE A 298 2.36 11.83 0.51
C ILE A 298 1.47 10.63 0.16
N ARG A 299 0.77 10.74 -0.96
CA ARG A 299 -0.25 9.80 -1.41
C ARG A 299 0.40 8.57 -2.02
N ARG A 300 -0.20 7.40 -1.81
CA ARG A 300 0.30 6.12 -2.32
C ARG A 300 -0.83 5.27 -2.87
N PHE A 301 -0.59 4.66 -4.02
CA PHE A 301 -1.41 3.58 -4.54
C PHE A 301 -1.13 2.30 -3.77
N THR A 302 -2.16 1.75 -3.14
CA THR A 302 -2.05 0.44 -2.50
C THR A 302 -2.00 -0.66 -3.56
N ILE A 303 -0.95 -1.46 -3.53
CA ILE A 303 -0.79 -2.64 -4.37
C ILE A 303 -1.28 -3.86 -3.61
N THR A 304 -2.11 -4.66 -4.26
CA THR A 304 -2.77 -5.84 -3.67
C THR A 304 -2.64 -7.02 -4.61
N ALA A 305 -3.06 -8.20 -4.18
CA ALA A 305 -3.15 -9.38 -5.05
C ALA A 305 -4.03 -9.17 -6.31
N ARG A 306 -4.84 -8.10 -6.36
CA ARG A 306 -5.71 -7.75 -7.49
C ARG A 306 -5.09 -6.77 -8.47
N THR A 307 -3.94 -6.17 -8.14
CA THR A 307 -3.29 -5.21 -9.02
C THR A 307 -2.61 -5.96 -10.17
N THR A 308 -3.17 -5.82 -11.36
CA THR A 308 -2.60 -6.36 -12.60
C THR A 308 -1.67 -5.33 -13.24
N VAL A 309 -0.88 -5.74 -14.24
CA VAL A 309 -0.08 -4.81 -15.06
C VAL A 309 -0.94 -3.71 -15.68
N SER A 310 -2.16 -4.01 -16.13
CA SER A 310 -3.05 -2.98 -16.71
C SER A 310 -3.55 -1.97 -15.67
N LEU A 311 -3.78 -2.41 -14.42
CA LEU A 311 -4.11 -1.47 -13.35
C LEU A 311 -2.89 -0.66 -12.92
N LEU A 312 -1.71 -1.28 -12.88
CA LEU A 312 -0.44 -0.59 -12.64
C LEU A 312 -0.21 0.50 -13.69
N GLU A 313 -0.37 0.18 -14.98
CA GLU A 313 -0.28 1.13 -16.08
C GLU A 313 -1.23 2.31 -15.87
N GLN A 314 -2.47 2.09 -15.44
CA GLN A 314 -3.39 3.19 -15.13
C GLN A 314 -2.95 4.00 -13.90
N MET A 315 -2.26 3.40 -12.93
CA MET A 315 -1.74 4.10 -11.75
C MET A 315 -0.53 4.98 -12.09
N VAL A 316 0.29 4.60 -13.08
CA VAL A 316 1.57 5.26 -13.37
C VAL A 316 1.63 6.00 -14.71
N GLY A 317 0.77 5.62 -15.65
CA GLY A 317 0.71 6.08 -17.03
C GLY A 317 -0.34 7.18 -17.20
N SER A 318 -0.38 8.14 -16.27
CA SER A 318 -1.02 9.43 -16.55
C SER A 318 -0.18 10.18 -17.59
N ASP A 319 -0.15 9.67 -18.82
CA ASP A 319 -0.13 10.55 -19.96
C ASP A 319 -1.29 11.52 -19.70
N ILE A 320 -0.92 12.78 -19.49
CA ILE A 320 -1.82 13.91 -19.68
C ILE A 320 -2.56 13.55 -20.96
N VAL A 321 -3.83 13.18 -20.85
CA VAL A 321 -4.67 13.00 -22.03
C VAL A 321 -4.51 14.30 -22.76
N GLY A 322 -3.74 14.26 -23.85
CA GLY A 322 -3.57 15.37 -24.75
C GLY A 322 -4.97 15.87 -25.05
N ASP A 323 -5.11 17.19 -24.98
CA ASP A 323 -6.25 17.92 -25.50
C ASP A 323 -6.32 17.73 -27.02
N ASP A 324 -6.56 16.49 -27.44
CA ASP A 324 -6.85 16.12 -28.81
C ASP A 324 -8.38 16.01 -28.89
N GLY A 325 -9.02 17.17 -28.97
CA GLY A 325 -10.32 17.26 -29.64
C GLY A 325 -11.45 17.99 -28.93
N LEU A 326 -11.20 19.16 -28.32
CA LEU A 326 -12.26 20.15 -28.11
C LEU A 326 -11.77 21.58 -28.41
N ASP A 327 -11.31 21.82 -29.63
CA ASP A 327 -11.39 23.16 -30.21
C ASP A 327 -12.09 23.13 -31.58
N GLN A 328 -12.94 24.12 -31.81
CA GLN A 328 -13.86 24.33 -32.96
C GLN A 328 -15.23 23.64 -32.95
N ALA A 329 -16.11 24.06 -32.03
CA ALA A 329 -17.53 24.28 -32.36
C ALA A 329 -18.24 25.03 -31.23
N ARG A 330 -18.05 26.36 -31.16
CA ARG A 330 -19.03 27.35 -30.66
C ARG A 330 -18.42 28.74 -30.53
N ILE A 331 -18.05 29.34 -31.65
CA ILE A 331 -18.26 30.78 -31.86
C ILE A 331 -18.71 30.90 -33.32
N ASP A 332 -20.02 31.01 -33.50
CA ASP A 332 -20.71 31.76 -34.55
C ASP A 332 -22.15 32.00 -34.07
#